data_AF-A0A3M9MZL8-F1
#
_entry.id   AF-A0A3M9MZL8-F1
#
_cell.length_a   1.000
_cell.length_b   1.000
_cell.length_c   1.000
_cell.angle_alpha   90.00
_cell.angle_beta   90.00
_cell.angle_gamma   90.00
#
_symmetry.space_group_name_H-M   'P 1'
#
loop_
_entity.id
_entity.type
_entity.pdbx_description
1 polymer ?
#
loop_
_entity_poly.entity_id
_entity_poly.type
_entity_poly.pdbx_seq_one_letter_code
_entity_poly.pdbx_strand_id
1 'polypeptide(L)'
;MVPYSVVIFDFDGTLCATEDAILYTFKEAFEQKGITPPAPERIKQAIGTGGNLSQLLPLLHPSLERTPQNGELEEWVHHYRHIYDTDGGRLTTLFPGVEELLPHLKDKGTACVVISNKGQRAIEDALKRFHLDHYFDLVIGDNPQLPLKKKPDPMAYEQVIKPHYPEVTNDQVLMVGDTDADLVFANNAGISSCWAAYGYGAEAACLAAVPTHTIQSFEQLRPIVLPEA
;
A
#
# COMPACT_ATOMS: atom_id res chain seq x y z
N MET A 1 -27.57 -0.94 -0.26
CA MET A 1 -26.22 -1.13 0.30
C MET A 1 -25.97 0.06 1.21
N VAL A 2 -25.40 -0.13 2.40
CA VAL A 2 -25.02 1.00 3.26
C VAL A 2 -23.84 1.72 2.59
N PRO A 3 -23.85 3.06 2.45
CA PRO A 3 -22.73 3.78 1.84
C PRO A 3 -21.49 3.70 2.73
N TYR A 4 -20.31 3.66 2.12
CA TYR A 4 -19.04 3.69 2.84
C TYR A 4 -18.75 5.10 3.35
N SER A 5 -18.56 5.23 4.66
CA SER A 5 -18.20 6.49 5.33
C SER A 5 -16.68 6.69 5.39
N VAL A 6 -15.91 5.59 5.38
CA VAL A 6 -14.44 5.60 5.38
C VAL A 6 -13.95 4.69 4.26
N VAL A 7 -13.09 5.22 3.39
CA VAL A 7 -12.38 4.44 2.38
C VAL A 7 -10.88 4.46 2.72
N ILE A 8 -10.35 3.27 2.95
CA ILE A 8 -8.94 3.03 3.24
C ILE A 8 -8.29 2.56 1.94
N PHE A 9 -7.22 3.20 1.52
CA PHE A 9 -6.49 2.88 0.29
C PHE A 9 -5.10 2.33 0.62
N ASP A 10 -4.67 1.27 -0.06
CA ASP A 10 -3.24 1.05 -0.25
C ASP A 10 -2.63 2.08 -1.21
N PHE A 11 -1.31 2.16 -1.22
CA PHE A 11 -0.54 3.10 -2.01
C PHE A 11 0.05 2.45 -3.26
N ASP A 12 1.02 1.54 -3.09
CA ASP A 12 1.70 0.84 -4.16
C ASP A 12 0.72 -0.09 -4.87
N GLY A 13 0.57 0.00 -6.19
CA GLY A 13 -0.32 -0.89 -6.96
C GLY A 13 -1.81 -0.52 -6.89
N THR A 14 -2.18 0.45 -6.04
CA THR A 14 -3.57 0.88 -5.83
C THR A 14 -3.80 2.34 -6.22
N LEU A 15 -3.24 3.30 -5.47
CA LEU A 15 -3.29 4.73 -5.82
C LEU A 15 -2.20 5.09 -6.84
N CYS A 16 -1.03 4.46 -6.71
CA CYS A 16 0.14 4.79 -7.50
C CYS A 16 0.70 3.57 -8.23
N ALA A 17 1.04 3.76 -9.50
CA ALA A 17 1.91 2.85 -10.22
C ALA A 17 3.36 3.13 -9.78
N THR A 18 3.93 2.22 -8.99
CA THR A 18 5.24 2.35 -8.36
C THR A 18 6.25 1.28 -8.77
N GLU A 19 5.84 0.32 -9.61
CA GLU A 19 6.71 -0.78 -10.09
C GLU A 19 8.05 -0.27 -10.63
N ASP A 20 8.03 0.72 -11.53
CA ASP A 20 9.27 1.28 -12.11
C ASP A 20 10.18 1.91 -11.05
N ALA A 21 9.60 2.61 -10.07
CA ALA A 21 10.34 3.19 -8.96
C ALA A 21 10.98 2.10 -8.08
N ILE A 22 10.26 1.01 -7.82
CA ILE A 22 10.74 -0.11 -7.00
C ILE A 22 11.83 -0.88 -7.74
N LEU A 23 11.63 -1.20 -9.02
CA LEU A 23 12.62 -1.87 -9.87
C LEU A 23 13.92 -1.09 -9.95
N TYR A 24 13.83 0.22 -10.21
CA TYR A 24 14.98 1.11 -10.23
C TYR A 24 15.71 1.10 -8.88
N THR A 25 14.98 1.30 -7.78
CA THR A 25 15.57 1.41 -6.45
C THR A 25 16.29 0.12 -6.04
N PHE A 26 15.68 -1.06 -6.28
CA PHE A 26 16.35 -2.33 -6.01
C PHE A 26 17.59 -2.53 -6.88
N LYS A 27 17.52 -2.21 -8.17
CA LYS A 27 18.68 -2.29 -9.05
C LYS A 27 19.85 -1.47 -8.51
N GLU A 28 19.60 -0.19 -8.23
CA GLU A 28 20.63 0.73 -7.74
C GLU A 28 21.15 0.32 -6.34
N ALA A 29 20.27 -0.13 -5.44
CA ALA A 29 20.67 -0.56 -4.09
C ALA A 29 21.63 -1.75 -4.11
N PHE A 30 21.45 -2.69 -5.04
CA PHE A 30 22.36 -3.82 -5.20
C PHE A 30 23.65 -3.42 -5.90
N GLU A 31 23.57 -2.61 -6.98
CA GLU A 31 24.73 -2.15 -7.73
C GLU A 31 25.66 -1.28 -6.88
N GLN A 32 25.13 -0.40 -6.02
CA GLN A 32 25.93 0.43 -5.11
C GLN A 32 26.68 -0.38 -4.04
N LYS A 33 26.21 -1.58 -3.72
CA LYS A 33 26.92 -2.54 -2.86
C LYS A 33 27.81 -3.52 -3.64
N GLY A 34 27.93 -3.35 -4.96
CA GLY A 34 28.77 -4.20 -5.82
C GLY A 34 28.21 -5.61 -6.01
N ILE A 35 26.91 -5.80 -5.84
CA ILE A 35 26.23 -7.10 -5.95
C ILE A 35 25.36 -7.08 -7.22
N THR A 36 25.33 -8.20 -7.94
CA THR A 36 24.42 -8.35 -9.09
C THR A 36 22.96 -8.22 -8.64
N PRO A 37 22.18 -7.30 -9.22
CA PRO A 37 20.78 -7.11 -8.84
C PRO A 37 19.92 -8.33 -9.20
N PRO A 38 18.84 -8.59 -8.45
CA PRO A 38 17.86 -9.62 -8.82
C PRO A 38 17.23 -9.30 -10.17
N ALA A 39 16.80 -10.34 -10.89
CA ALA A 39 16.03 -10.15 -12.12
C ALA A 39 14.74 -9.35 -11.84
N PRO A 40 14.30 -8.45 -12.76
CA PRO A 40 13.08 -7.67 -12.58
C PRO A 40 11.85 -8.51 -12.21
N GLU A 41 11.65 -9.64 -12.89
CA GLU A 41 10.54 -10.56 -12.60
C GLU A 41 10.54 -11.08 -11.16
N ARG A 42 11.73 -11.28 -10.57
CA ARG A 42 11.85 -11.71 -9.17
C ARG A 42 11.45 -10.61 -8.21
N ILE A 43 11.74 -9.35 -8.55
CA ILE A 43 11.30 -8.17 -7.79
C ILE A 43 9.77 -8.03 -7.89
N LYS A 44 9.21 -8.16 -9.10
CA LYS A 44 7.76 -8.14 -9.35
C LYS A 44 7.01 -9.21 -8.54
N GLN A 45 7.54 -10.44 -8.53
CA GLN A 45 6.98 -11.51 -7.71
C GLN A 45 7.04 -11.19 -6.21
N ALA A 46 8.11 -10.54 -5.74
CA ALA A 46 8.24 -10.18 -4.33
C ALA A 46 7.24 -9.08 -3.95
N ILE A 47 7.12 -7.99 -4.72
CA ILE A 47 6.14 -6.93 -4.45
C ILE A 47 4.70 -7.44 -4.48
N GLY A 48 4.38 -8.41 -5.36
CA GLY A 48 3.06 -9.02 -5.45
C GLY A 48 2.62 -9.83 -4.22
N THR A 49 3.51 -10.02 -3.24
CA THR A 49 3.17 -10.60 -1.91
C THR A 49 2.58 -9.57 -0.94
N GLY A 50 2.60 -8.28 -1.27
CA GLY A 50 2.18 -7.19 -0.38
C GLY A 50 3.08 -7.01 0.86
N GLY A 51 4.24 -7.65 0.89
CA GLY A 51 5.17 -7.60 2.02
C GLY A 51 5.83 -6.22 2.21
N ASN A 52 6.20 -5.92 3.46
CA ASN A 52 7.05 -4.76 3.75
C ASN A 52 8.51 -5.02 3.36
N LEU A 53 9.32 -3.97 3.28
CA LEU A 53 10.69 -4.06 2.78
C LEU A 53 11.57 -5.08 3.54
N SER A 54 11.39 -5.21 4.86
CA SER A 54 12.13 -6.19 5.67
C SER A 54 11.72 -7.65 5.38
N GLN A 55 10.55 -7.86 4.79
CA GLN A 55 10.11 -9.16 4.28
C GLN A 55 10.56 -9.38 2.82
N LEU A 56 10.55 -8.32 1.99
CA LEU A 56 10.93 -8.42 0.58
C LEU A 56 12.44 -8.63 0.38
N LEU A 57 13.28 -7.93 1.14
CA LEU A 57 14.74 -8.00 1.01
C LEU A 57 15.28 -9.43 1.17
N PRO A 58 14.88 -10.22 2.17
CA PRO A 58 15.23 -11.64 2.28
C PRO A 58 14.87 -12.50 1.05
N LEU A 59 13.72 -12.23 0.40
CA LEU A 59 13.29 -12.96 -0.80
C LEU A 59 14.15 -12.67 -2.03
N LEU A 60 14.80 -11.50 -2.04
CA LEU A 60 15.65 -10.98 -3.12
C LEU A 60 17.14 -11.18 -2.85
N HIS A 61 17.52 -11.24 -1.57
CA HIS A 61 18.87 -11.48 -1.10
C HIS A 61 18.86 -12.48 0.07
N PRO A 62 18.80 -13.80 -0.21
CA PRO A 62 18.59 -14.83 0.83
C PRO A 62 19.67 -14.92 1.91
N SER A 63 20.84 -14.32 1.74
CA SER A 63 21.84 -14.21 2.81
C SER A 63 21.33 -13.38 3.99
N LEU A 64 20.40 -12.45 3.78
CA LEU A 64 19.80 -11.63 4.84
C LEU A 64 18.92 -12.46 5.80
N GLU A 65 18.40 -13.62 5.39
CA GLU A 65 17.70 -14.54 6.30
C GLU A 65 18.64 -15.17 7.32
N ARG A 66 19.92 -15.31 6.97
CA ARG A 66 20.93 -16.03 7.75
C ARG A 66 21.69 -15.12 8.71
N THR A 67 21.49 -13.80 8.62
CA THR A 67 22.16 -12.78 9.44
C THR A 67 21.23 -11.95 10.35
N PRO A 68 20.22 -12.51 11.04
CA PRO A 68 19.29 -11.71 11.87
C PRO A 68 19.96 -10.94 13.02
N GLN A 69 21.15 -11.34 13.45
CA GLN A 69 21.82 -10.76 14.62
C GLN A 69 22.76 -9.59 14.30
N ASN A 70 22.93 -9.24 13.02
CA ASN A 70 24.04 -8.40 12.57
C ASN A 70 23.66 -6.93 12.33
N GLY A 71 22.36 -6.60 12.27
CA GLY A 71 21.88 -5.29 11.80
C GLY A 71 21.94 -5.10 10.28
N GLU A 72 22.34 -6.14 9.52
CA GLU A 72 22.57 -6.03 8.07
C GLU A 72 21.27 -5.79 7.30
N LEU A 73 20.16 -6.42 7.71
CA LEU A 73 18.85 -6.19 7.10
C LEU A 73 18.42 -4.74 7.26
N GLU A 74 18.59 -4.17 8.45
CA GLU A 74 18.30 -2.77 8.74
C GLU A 74 19.15 -1.84 7.88
N GLU A 75 20.44 -2.11 7.70
CA GLU A 75 21.31 -1.35 6.79
C GLU A 75 20.81 -1.39 5.35
N TRP A 76 20.36 -2.55 4.86
CA TRP A 76 19.75 -2.66 3.52
C TRP A 76 18.44 -1.91 3.41
N VAL A 77 17.58 -1.98 4.44
CA VAL A 77 16.33 -1.20 4.51
C VAL A 77 16.62 0.29 4.44
N HIS A 78 17.59 0.78 5.24
CA HIS A 78 18.01 2.18 5.23
C HIS A 78 18.59 2.60 3.87
N HIS A 79 19.43 1.76 3.29
CA HIS A 79 20.05 2.02 1.99
C HIS A 79 19.02 2.11 0.86
N TYR A 80 18.11 1.14 0.77
CA TYR A 80 17.01 1.17 -0.19
C TYR A 80 16.13 2.41 0.00
N ARG A 81 15.73 2.73 1.24
CA ARG A 81 14.90 3.91 1.53
C ARG A 81 15.58 5.20 1.10
N HIS A 82 16.89 5.33 1.36
CA HIS A 82 17.64 6.49 0.93
C HIS A 82 17.60 6.69 -0.59
N ILE A 83 17.82 5.62 -1.36
CA ILE A 83 17.77 5.67 -2.84
C ILE A 83 16.35 5.97 -3.33
N TYR A 84 15.33 5.38 -2.71
CA TYR A 84 13.93 5.66 -3.06
C TYR A 84 13.60 7.14 -2.82
N ASP A 85 13.94 7.67 -1.64
CA ASP A 85 13.62 9.05 -1.26
C ASP A 85 14.37 10.09 -2.10
N THR A 86 15.58 9.78 -2.58
CA THR A 86 16.44 10.73 -3.30
C THR A 86 16.34 10.64 -4.81
N ASP A 87 15.96 9.49 -5.35
CA ASP A 87 15.95 9.26 -6.80
C ASP A 87 14.76 8.42 -7.24
N GLY A 88 14.65 7.18 -6.76
CA GLY A 88 13.70 6.20 -7.28
C GLY A 88 12.23 6.65 -7.23
N GLY A 89 11.83 7.32 -6.15
CA GLY A 89 10.46 7.79 -5.93
C GLY A 89 9.95 8.78 -6.99
N ARG A 90 10.84 9.43 -7.76
CA ARG A 90 10.42 10.31 -8.86
C ARG A 90 9.71 9.57 -9.99
N LEU A 91 9.97 8.26 -10.14
CA LEU A 91 9.37 7.40 -11.17
C LEU A 91 7.95 6.95 -10.83
N THR A 92 7.50 7.18 -9.59
CA THR A 92 6.12 6.90 -9.19
C THR A 92 5.15 7.81 -9.96
N THR A 93 4.06 7.22 -10.48
CA THR A 93 2.94 7.94 -11.13
C THR A 93 1.61 7.54 -10.50
N LEU A 94 0.57 8.38 -10.65
CA LEU A 94 -0.80 8.02 -10.26
C LEU A 94 -1.41 7.03 -11.26
N PHE A 95 -2.30 6.17 -10.78
CA PHE A 95 -3.23 5.49 -11.67
C PHE A 95 -4.29 6.47 -12.19
N PRO A 96 -4.81 6.28 -13.42
CA PRO A 96 -5.92 7.06 -13.96
C PRO A 96 -7.13 7.09 -13.01
N GLY A 97 -7.82 8.22 -12.92
CA GLY A 97 -9.01 8.39 -12.06
C GLY A 97 -8.76 8.75 -10.59
N VAL A 98 -7.54 8.61 -10.08
CA VAL A 98 -7.23 8.88 -8.65
C VAL A 98 -7.45 10.34 -8.28
N GLU A 99 -6.87 11.26 -9.06
CA GLU A 99 -7.00 12.71 -8.83
C GLU A 99 -8.45 13.20 -8.97
N GLU A 100 -9.25 12.50 -9.79
CA GLU A 100 -10.63 12.87 -10.10
C GLU A 100 -11.63 12.39 -9.05
N LEU A 101 -11.39 11.24 -8.41
CA LEU A 101 -12.33 10.64 -7.46
C LEU A 101 -12.22 11.24 -6.04
N LEU A 102 -10.99 11.50 -5.57
CA LEU A 102 -10.75 11.97 -4.19
C LEU A 102 -11.52 13.26 -3.82
N PRO A 103 -11.62 14.29 -4.70
CA PRO A 103 -12.43 15.47 -4.42
C PRO A 103 -13.90 15.13 -4.18
N HIS A 104 -14.46 14.22 -4.98
CA HIS A 104 -15.87 13.84 -4.86
C HIS A 104 -16.17 13.06 -3.58
N LEU A 105 -15.25 12.22 -3.11
CA LEU A 105 -15.37 11.56 -1.81
C LEU A 105 -15.42 12.58 -0.68
N LYS A 106 -14.53 13.57 -0.73
CA LYS A 106 -14.47 14.64 0.27
C LYS A 106 -15.74 15.50 0.25
N ASP A 107 -16.25 15.86 -0.92
CA ASP A 107 -17.50 16.63 -1.06
C ASP A 107 -18.73 15.89 -0.51
N LYS A 108 -18.69 14.54 -0.50
CA LYS A 108 -19.73 13.70 0.10
C LYS A 108 -19.54 13.44 1.61
N GLY A 109 -18.45 13.94 2.18
CA GLY A 109 -18.11 13.68 3.59
C GLY A 109 -17.57 12.28 3.84
N THR A 110 -17.14 11.55 2.80
CA THR A 110 -16.45 10.27 2.94
C THR A 110 -14.99 10.53 3.32
N ALA A 111 -14.58 10.01 4.47
CA ALA A 111 -13.21 10.08 4.92
C ALA A 111 -12.30 9.17 4.09
N CYS A 112 -11.11 9.67 3.74
CA CYS A 112 -10.09 8.91 3.02
C CYS A 112 -8.87 8.69 3.90
N VAL A 113 -8.38 7.46 3.95
CA VAL A 113 -7.20 7.05 4.72
C VAL A 113 -6.24 6.30 3.82
N VAL A 114 -4.93 6.48 3.99
CA VAL A 114 -3.92 5.60 3.38
C VAL A 114 -3.37 4.63 4.42
N ILE A 115 -3.32 3.34 4.07
CA ILE A 115 -2.58 2.33 4.82
C ILE A 115 -1.68 1.50 3.90
N SER A 116 -0.38 1.53 4.15
CA SER A 116 0.59 0.81 3.30
C SER A 116 1.73 0.19 4.09
N ASN A 117 2.28 -0.90 3.54
CA ASN A 117 3.50 -1.51 4.05
C ASN A 117 4.77 -0.77 3.58
N LYS A 118 4.61 0.25 2.72
CA LYS A 118 5.66 1.19 2.31
C LYS A 118 6.08 2.11 3.45
N GLY A 119 7.33 2.56 3.45
CA GLY A 119 7.81 3.58 4.40
C GLY A 119 6.96 4.85 4.41
N GLN A 120 6.56 5.31 5.60
CA GLN A 120 5.69 6.47 5.82
C GLN A 120 6.11 7.69 4.98
N ARG A 121 7.39 8.07 5.08
CA ARG A 121 7.93 9.26 4.40
C ARG A 121 7.75 9.21 2.89
N ALA A 122 8.00 8.05 2.28
CA ALA A 122 7.88 7.87 0.84
C ALA A 122 6.43 8.08 0.35
N ILE A 123 5.44 7.68 1.16
CA ILE A 123 4.02 7.91 0.88
C ILE A 123 3.72 9.40 0.96
N GLU A 124 4.08 10.05 2.07
CA GLU A 124 3.82 11.47 2.30
C GLU A 124 4.46 12.38 1.25
N ASP A 125 5.72 12.11 0.89
CA ASP A 125 6.44 12.89 -0.13
C ASP A 125 5.79 12.74 -1.52
N ALA A 126 5.32 11.53 -1.86
CA ALA A 126 4.59 11.31 -3.11
C ALA A 126 3.22 11.99 -3.13
N LEU A 127 2.44 11.88 -2.05
CA LEU A 127 1.13 12.54 -1.94
C LEU A 127 1.26 14.06 -2.06
N LYS A 128 2.25 14.67 -1.41
CA LYS A 128 2.53 16.12 -1.54
C LYS A 128 2.94 16.50 -2.95
N ARG A 129 3.79 15.70 -3.60
CA ARG A 129 4.23 15.94 -4.98
C ARG A 129 3.06 15.90 -5.97
N PHE A 130 2.06 15.07 -5.71
CA PHE A 130 0.83 15.00 -6.50
C PHE A 130 -0.27 15.96 -6.04
N HIS A 131 -0.04 16.77 -5.01
CA HIS A 131 -1.04 17.65 -4.41
C HIS A 131 -2.31 16.90 -3.97
N LEU A 132 -2.14 15.69 -3.39
CA LEU A 132 -3.23 14.86 -2.88
C LEU A 132 -3.25 14.74 -1.36
N ASP A 133 -2.23 15.23 -0.66
CA ASP A 133 -2.06 15.08 0.78
C ASP A 133 -3.25 15.65 1.57
N HIS A 134 -3.88 16.73 1.09
CA HIS A 134 -5.05 17.31 1.75
C HIS A 134 -6.34 16.51 1.61
N TYR A 135 -6.38 15.45 0.81
CA TYR A 135 -7.56 14.57 0.71
C TYR A 135 -7.58 13.46 1.77
N PHE A 136 -6.45 13.17 2.41
CA PHE A 136 -6.34 12.07 3.36
C PHE A 136 -6.29 12.57 4.80
N ASP A 137 -7.21 12.09 5.63
CA ASP A 137 -7.26 12.43 7.05
C ASP A 137 -6.13 11.76 7.83
N LEU A 138 -5.76 10.55 7.41
CA LEU A 138 -4.71 9.73 8.01
C LEU A 138 -3.85 9.09 6.92
N VAL A 139 -2.55 9.06 7.15
CA VAL A 139 -1.57 8.34 6.34
C VAL A 139 -0.75 7.45 7.26
N ILE A 140 -0.87 6.14 7.09
CA ILE A 140 -0.24 5.12 7.93
C ILE A 140 0.65 4.23 7.06
N GLY A 141 1.95 4.48 7.09
CA GLY A 141 2.97 3.66 6.47
C GLY A 141 3.83 2.92 7.48
N ASP A 142 4.93 2.36 7.00
CA ASP A 142 5.98 1.85 7.86
C ASP A 142 6.76 2.98 8.54
N ASN A 143 6.47 3.15 9.83
CA ASN A 143 6.97 4.20 10.68
C ASN A 143 7.62 3.58 11.95
N PRO A 144 8.95 3.63 12.09
CA PRO A 144 9.64 3.13 13.29
C PRO A 144 9.22 3.82 14.59
N GLN A 145 8.72 5.07 14.53
CA GLN A 145 8.26 5.84 15.69
C GLN A 145 6.85 5.45 16.13
N LEU A 146 6.08 4.76 15.28
CA LEU A 146 4.75 4.24 15.57
C LEU A 146 4.72 2.75 15.18
N PRO A 147 5.17 1.84 16.08
CA PRO A 147 5.42 0.44 15.74
C PRO A 147 4.12 -0.38 15.66
N LEU A 148 3.29 -0.06 14.67
CA LEU A 148 2.15 -0.88 14.28
C LEU A 148 2.63 -2.07 13.48
N LYS A 149 2.00 -3.23 13.72
CA LYS A 149 2.13 -4.37 12.84
C LYS A 149 1.61 -4.03 11.45
N LYS A 150 2.24 -4.64 10.45
CA LYS A 150 2.00 -4.40 9.02
C LYS A 150 0.86 -5.27 8.50
N LYS A 151 0.24 -4.85 7.40
CA LYS A 151 -0.72 -5.70 6.69
C LYS A 151 -0.07 -7.06 6.40
N PRO A 152 -0.79 -8.17 6.61
CA PRO A 152 -2.24 -8.28 6.80
C PRO A 152 -2.75 -8.18 8.26
N ASP A 153 -1.93 -7.82 9.24
CA ASP A 153 -2.38 -7.69 10.64
C ASP A 153 -3.30 -6.44 10.81
N PRO A 154 -4.47 -6.55 11.48
CA PRO A 154 -5.46 -5.49 11.55
C PRO A 154 -5.12 -4.38 12.55
N MET A 155 -3.98 -4.46 13.24
CA MET A 155 -3.61 -3.55 14.34
C MET A 155 -3.76 -2.06 14.01
N ALA A 156 -3.40 -1.63 12.80
CA ALA A 156 -3.54 -0.23 12.39
C ALA A 156 -5.02 0.21 12.28
N TYR A 157 -5.92 -0.68 11.85
CA TYR A 157 -7.35 -0.40 11.87
C TYR A 157 -7.86 -0.34 13.30
N GLU A 158 -7.55 -1.35 14.11
CA GLU A 158 -8.08 -1.50 15.46
C GLU A 158 -7.62 -0.41 16.43
N GLN A 159 -6.36 0.02 16.32
CA GLN A 159 -5.74 0.93 17.28
C GLN A 159 -5.73 2.40 16.81
N VAL A 160 -5.88 2.67 15.52
CA VAL A 160 -5.79 4.03 14.97
C VAL A 160 -7.08 4.43 14.25
N ILE A 161 -7.44 3.72 13.17
CA ILE A 161 -8.53 4.15 12.29
C ILE A 161 -9.88 4.06 13.01
N LYS A 162 -10.21 2.92 13.62
CA LYS A 162 -11.48 2.72 14.30
C LYS A 162 -11.69 3.69 15.48
N PRO A 163 -10.71 3.94 16.36
CA PRO A 163 -10.82 4.99 17.38
C PRO A 163 -10.94 6.41 16.83
N HIS A 164 -10.38 6.69 15.63
CA HIS A 164 -10.49 8.00 14.99
C HIS A 164 -11.90 8.29 14.45
N TYR A 165 -12.66 7.24 14.09
CA TYR A 165 -14.03 7.33 13.58
C TYR A 165 -15.02 6.53 14.46
N PRO A 166 -15.25 6.93 15.72
CA PRO A 166 -16.01 6.12 16.69
C PRO A 166 -17.49 5.87 16.32
N GLU A 167 -18.05 6.72 15.46
CA GLU A 167 -19.45 6.62 15.00
C GLU A 167 -19.60 5.75 13.75
N VAL A 168 -18.49 5.30 13.14
CA VAL A 168 -18.50 4.52 11.90
C VAL A 168 -18.47 3.03 12.25
N THR A 169 -19.43 2.27 11.73
CA THR A 169 -19.47 0.82 11.89
C THR A 169 -18.62 0.12 10.82
N ASN A 170 -18.18 -1.12 11.11
CA ASN A 170 -17.30 -1.88 10.22
C ASN A 170 -17.86 -2.06 8.79
N ASP A 171 -19.17 -2.17 8.62
CA ASP A 171 -19.86 -2.29 7.32
C ASP A 171 -19.85 -1.00 6.51
N GLN A 172 -19.48 0.13 7.12
CA GLN A 172 -19.29 1.43 6.48
C GLN A 172 -17.82 1.72 6.14
N VAL A 173 -16.93 0.72 6.29
CA VAL A 173 -15.51 0.85 5.97
C VAL A 173 -15.16 -0.06 4.80
N LEU A 174 -14.45 0.50 3.82
CA LEU A 174 -13.93 -0.22 2.66
C LEU A 174 -12.41 -0.13 2.62
N MET A 175 -11.73 -1.27 2.59
CA MET A 175 -10.31 -1.35 2.22
C MET A 175 -10.19 -1.56 0.71
N VAL A 176 -9.46 -0.70 0.01
CA VAL A 176 -9.12 -0.82 -1.41
C VAL A 176 -7.64 -1.12 -1.51
N GLY A 177 -7.30 -2.25 -2.13
CA GLY A 177 -5.92 -2.71 -2.26
C GLY A 177 -5.77 -3.75 -3.37
N ASP A 178 -4.56 -3.90 -3.89
CA ASP A 178 -4.27 -4.77 -5.03
C ASP A 178 -3.70 -6.13 -4.65
N THR A 179 -3.23 -6.31 -3.41
CA THR A 179 -2.59 -7.54 -2.93
C THR A 179 -3.47 -8.31 -1.95
N ASP A 180 -3.17 -9.60 -1.75
CA ASP A 180 -3.86 -10.40 -0.74
C ASP A 180 -3.60 -9.90 0.68
N ALA A 181 -2.47 -9.20 0.91
CA ALA A 181 -2.20 -8.56 2.20
C ALA A 181 -3.29 -7.53 2.58
N ASP A 182 -3.86 -6.83 1.60
CA ASP A 182 -4.95 -5.86 1.79
C ASP A 182 -6.28 -6.53 2.09
N LEU A 183 -6.57 -7.58 1.34
CA LEU A 183 -7.84 -8.30 1.44
C LEU A 183 -7.91 -9.10 2.73
N VAL A 184 -6.80 -9.74 3.11
CA VAL A 184 -6.67 -10.44 4.40
C VAL A 184 -6.65 -9.45 5.55
N PHE A 185 -6.05 -8.25 5.40
CA PHE A 185 -6.18 -7.17 6.38
C PHE A 185 -7.64 -6.80 6.62
N ALA A 186 -8.42 -6.60 5.55
CA ALA A 186 -9.82 -6.27 5.64
C ALA A 186 -10.63 -7.37 6.34
N ASN A 187 -10.38 -8.64 5.99
CA ASN A 187 -11.00 -9.79 6.63
C ASN A 187 -10.67 -9.87 8.13
N ASN A 188 -9.41 -9.67 8.50
CA ASN A 188 -8.97 -9.66 9.89
C ASN A 188 -9.57 -8.51 10.69
N ALA A 189 -9.76 -7.35 10.05
CA ALA A 189 -10.42 -6.18 10.63
C ALA A 189 -11.95 -6.29 10.65
N GLY A 190 -12.51 -7.26 9.94
CA GLY A 190 -13.95 -7.47 9.76
C GLY A 190 -14.63 -6.34 8.99
N ILE A 191 -13.98 -5.78 7.97
CA ILE A 191 -14.47 -4.69 7.11
C ILE A 191 -14.60 -5.14 5.64
N SER A 192 -15.28 -4.37 4.80
CA SER A 192 -15.39 -4.70 3.37
C SER A 192 -14.06 -4.51 2.64
N SER A 193 -13.85 -5.25 1.56
CA SER A 193 -12.67 -5.11 0.70
C SER A 193 -13.01 -4.96 -0.78
N CYS A 194 -12.24 -4.14 -1.49
CA CYS A 194 -12.27 -4.00 -2.94
C CYS A 194 -10.90 -4.35 -3.48
N TRP A 195 -10.84 -5.43 -4.25
CA TRP A 195 -9.61 -5.85 -4.91
C TRP A 195 -9.38 -5.02 -6.19
N ALA A 196 -8.27 -4.27 -6.20
CA ALA A 196 -7.74 -3.57 -7.35
C ALA A 196 -6.94 -4.54 -8.24
N ALA A 197 -7.63 -5.28 -9.11
CA ALA A 197 -7.04 -6.34 -9.95
C ALA A 197 -6.09 -5.83 -11.05
N TYR A 198 -5.88 -4.52 -11.16
CA TYR A 198 -4.91 -3.90 -12.06
C TYR A 198 -3.52 -3.70 -11.43
N GLY A 199 -3.37 -3.93 -10.12
CA GLY A 199 -2.09 -3.79 -9.42
C GLY A 199 -1.21 -5.03 -9.49
N TYR A 200 -0.46 -5.30 -8.42
CA TYR A 200 0.66 -6.25 -8.40
C TYR A 200 0.32 -7.60 -7.77
N GLY A 201 -0.79 -7.70 -7.06
CA GLY A 201 -1.17 -8.91 -6.33
C GLY A 201 -1.37 -10.13 -7.22
N ALA A 202 -1.00 -11.30 -6.71
CA ALA A 202 -1.28 -12.57 -7.38
C ALA A 202 -2.78 -12.88 -7.37
N GLU A 203 -3.41 -12.97 -8.55
CA GLU A 203 -4.85 -13.20 -8.71
C GLU A 203 -5.36 -14.37 -7.87
N ALA A 204 -4.69 -15.53 -7.90
CA ALA A 204 -5.13 -16.70 -7.16
C ALA A 204 -5.16 -16.46 -5.63
N ALA A 205 -4.21 -15.70 -5.09
CA ALA A 205 -4.18 -15.35 -3.67
C ALA A 205 -5.26 -14.34 -3.32
N CYS A 206 -5.46 -13.34 -4.19
CA CYS A 206 -6.48 -12.30 -3.98
C CYS A 206 -7.90 -12.88 -4.03
N LEU A 207 -8.19 -13.75 -5.00
CA LEU A 207 -9.48 -14.45 -5.08
C LEU A 207 -9.73 -15.36 -3.88
N ALA A 208 -8.67 -16.01 -3.35
CA ALA A 208 -8.77 -16.84 -2.15
C ALA A 208 -9.12 -16.04 -0.88
N ALA A 209 -8.82 -14.74 -0.87
CA ALA A 209 -9.22 -13.83 0.20
C ALA A 209 -10.68 -13.35 0.10
N VAL A 210 -11.41 -13.75 -0.96
CA VAL A 210 -12.86 -13.50 -1.15
C VAL A 210 -13.22 -12.02 -1.01
N PRO A 211 -12.73 -11.14 -1.91
CA PRO A 211 -12.99 -9.71 -1.79
C PRO A 211 -14.47 -9.39 -1.97
N THR A 212 -14.95 -8.34 -1.27
CA THR A 212 -16.36 -7.90 -1.40
C THR A 212 -16.65 -7.36 -2.81
N HIS A 213 -15.68 -6.63 -3.37
CA HIS A 213 -15.74 -6.05 -4.72
C HIS A 213 -14.45 -6.34 -5.48
N THR A 214 -14.51 -6.27 -6.81
CA THR A 214 -13.32 -6.37 -7.67
C THR A 214 -13.42 -5.33 -8.78
N ILE A 215 -12.33 -4.60 -8.99
CA ILE A 215 -12.22 -3.56 -10.02
C ILE A 215 -10.99 -3.82 -10.89
N GLN A 216 -11.11 -3.58 -12.19
CA GLN A 216 -10.03 -3.73 -13.19
C GLN A 216 -9.38 -2.39 -13.57
N SER A 217 -9.87 -1.29 -13.01
CA SER A 217 -9.32 0.06 -13.14
C SER A 217 -9.81 0.89 -11.95
N PHE A 218 -9.08 1.93 -11.56
CA PHE A 218 -9.44 2.73 -10.38
C PHE A 218 -10.77 3.48 -10.60
N GLU A 219 -11.09 3.87 -11.83
CA GLU A 219 -12.34 4.53 -12.21
C GLU A 219 -13.59 3.69 -11.89
N GLN A 220 -13.47 2.37 -11.90
CA GLN A 220 -14.56 1.45 -11.53
C GLN A 220 -14.88 1.48 -10.03
N LEU A 221 -14.04 2.12 -9.20
CA LEU A 221 -14.34 2.35 -7.79
C LEU A 221 -15.50 3.34 -7.62
N ARG A 222 -15.61 4.34 -8.51
CA ARG A 222 -16.60 5.42 -8.41
C ARG A 222 -18.03 4.94 -8.11
N PRO A 223 -18.66 4.03 -8.89
CA PRO A 223 -20.02 3.57 -8.61
C PRO A 223 -20.17 2.79 -7.29
N ILE A 224 -19.07 2.28 -6.71
CA ILE A 224 -19.07 1.53 -5.44
C ILE A 224 -19.12 2.51 -4.26
N VAL A 225 -18.30 3.56 -4.31
CA VAL A 225 -18.13 4.52 -3.20
C VAL A 225 -18.99 5.78 -3.34
N LEU A 226 -19.52 6.03 -4.54
CA LEU A 226 -20.45 7.13 -4.87
C LEU A 226 -21.66 6.59 -5.65
N PRO A 227 -22.48 5.70 -5.05
CA PRO A 227 -23.67 5.19 -5.74
C PRO A 227 -24.63 6.35 -6.06
N GLU A 228 -25.19 6.35 -7.27
CA GLU A 228 -26.29 7.24 -7.62
C GLU A 228 -27.50 6.90 -6.73
N ALA A 229 -28.20 7.95 -6.26
CA ALA A 229 -29.37 7.82 -5.38
C ALA A 229 -30.60 7.31 -6.12
#